data_AF-A0A937NAL7-F1
#
_entry.id   AF-A0A937NAL7-F1
#
_cell.length_a   1.000
_cell.length_b   1.000
_cell.length_c   1.000
_cell.angle_alpha   90.00
_cell.angle_beta   90.00
_cell.angle_gamma   90.00
#
_symmetry.space_group_name_H-M   'P 1'
#
loop_
_entity.id
_entity.type
_entity.pdbx_description
1 polymer ?
#
loop_
_entity_poly.entity_id
_entity_poly.type
_entity_poly.pdbx_seq_one_letter_code
_entity_poly.pdbx_strand_id
1 'polypeptide(L)'
;MQVQSGKRVSSIERAFRDAARRVLLVIDELSDSRTLADGLDDLRALVVALPLAPDELCKAQQRIRNTYRYSAAGERGAAVYELRALLQGLSAWAHESGFHGIAPVMSA
;
A
#
# COMPACT_ATOMS: atom_id res chain seq x y z
N MET A 1 7.64 -31.58 -13.42
CA MET A 1 7.96 -30.13 -13.52
C MET A 1 7.02 -29.37 -12.59
N GLN A 2 7.46 -28.98 -11.39
CA GLN A 2 6.61 -28.37 -10.35
C GLN A 2 7.20 -27.07 -9.77
N VAL A 3 8.08 -26.39 -10.52
CA VAL A 3 8.94 -25.30 -10.00
C VAL A 3 8.37 -23.89 -10.27
N GLN A 4 7.40 -23.73 -11.18
CA GLN A 4 6.89 -22.39 -11.56
C GLN A 4 5.95 -21.77 -10.53
N SER A 5 5.22 -22.56 -9.74
CA SER A 5 4.20 -22.03 -8.81
C SER A 5 4.83 -21.31 -7.61
N GLY A 6 5.92 -21.82 -7.05
CA GLY A 6 6.58 -21.21 -5.89
C GLY A 6 7.30 -19.88 -6.18
N LYS A 7 7.81 -19.71 -7.41
CA LYS A 7 8.50 -18.46 -7.82
C LYS A 7 7.52 -17.30 -8.04
N ARG A 8 6.29 -17.59 -8.45
CA ARG A 8 5.23 -16.60 -8.65
C ARG A 8 4.66 -16.12 -7.32
N VAL A 9 4.40 -17.03 -6.38
CA VAL A 9 3.92 -16.71 -5.02
C VAL A 9 4.91 -15.79 -4.30
N SER A 10 6.21 -16.14 -4.30
CA SER A 10 7.26 -15.31 -3.68
C SER A 10 7.43 -13.92 -4.31
N SER A 11 7.08 -13.75 -5.59
CA SER A 11 7.14 -12.45 -6.27
C SER A 11 5.96 -11.54 -5.88
N ILE A 12 4.75 -12.10 -5.75
CA ILE A 12 3.56 -11.35 -5.33
C ILE A 12 3.67 -10.94 -3.86
N GLU A 13 4.12 -11.84 -2.99
CA GLU A 13 4.38 -11.51 -1.58
C GLU A 13 5.40 -10.39 -1.41
N ARG A 14 6.43 -10.37 -2.25
CA ARG A 14 7.43 -9.28 -2.27
C ARG A 14 6.77 -7.96 -2.69
N ALA A 15 6.01 -7.95 -3.77
CA ALA A 15 5.29 -6.76 -4.23
C ALA A 15 4.34 -6.22 -3.14
N PHE A 16 3.64 -7.11 -2.43
CA PHE A 16 2.80 -6.72 -1.29
C PHE A 16 3.62 -6.10 -0.16
N ARG A 17 4.73 -6.73 0.24
CA ARG A 17 5.63 -6.18 1.27
C ARG A 17 6.14 -4.79 0.90
N ASP A 18 6.56 -4.61 -0.35
CA ASP A 18 7.07 -3.34 -0.84
C ASP A 18 5.97 -2.26 -0.83
N ALA A 19 4.76 -2.60 -1.29
CA ALA A 19 3.61 -1.71 -1.22
C ALA A 19 3.26 -1.33 0.22
N ALA A 20 3.12 -2.30 1.12
CA ALA A 20 2.79 -2.08 2.54
C ALA A 20 3.86 -1.23 3.25
N ARG A 21 5.14 -1.51 2.98
CA ARG A 21 6.26 -0.71 3.50
C ARG A 21 6.19 0.72 3.00
N ARG A 22 5.88 0.92 1.71
CA ARG A 22 5.77 2.26 1.14
C ARG A 22 4.60 3.03 1.76
N VAL A 23 3.46 2.38 2.00
CA VAL A 23 2.34 3.00 2.73
C VAL A 23 2.79 3.51 4.09
N LEU A 24 3.50 2.68 4.87
CA LEU A 24 4.02 3.08 6.19
C LEU A 24 4.99 4.26 6.12
N LEU A 25 5.92 4.26 5.15
CA LEU A 25 6.85 5.36 4.95
C LEU A 25 6.13 6.67 4.62
N VAL A 26 5.12 6.64 3.75
CA VAL A 26 4.35 7.84 3.39
C VAL A 26 3.53 8.36 4.59
N ILE A 27 3.04 7.47 5.46
CA ILE A 27 2.39 7.87 6.72
C ILE A 27 3.39 8.61 7.63
N ASP A 28 4.61 8.10 7.74
CA ASP A 28 5.68 8.70 8.55
C ASP A 28 6.08 10.08 7.99
N GLU A 29 6.31 10.17 6.68
CA GLU A 29 6.59 11.42 5.96
C GLU A 29 5.48 12.48 6.19
N LEU A 30 4.21 12.08 6.14
CA LEU A 30 3.07 12.94 6.44
C LEU A 30 3.06 13.43 7.88
N SER A 31 3.43 12.56 8.82
CA SER A 31 3.44 12.85 10.26
C SER A 31 4.56 13.83 10.61
N ASP A 32 5.73 13.65 9.98
CA ASP A 32 6.90 14.52 10.09
C ASP A 32 6.82 15.80 9.27
N SER A 33 5.71 16.06 8.58
CA SER A 33 5.53 17.23 7.69
C SER A 33 6.55 17.31 6.55
N ARG A 34 7.06 16.16 6.09
CA ARG A 34 7.96 16.06 4.94
C ARG A 34 7.18 16.10 3.63
N THR A 35 7.87 16.42 2.53
CA THR A 35 7.31 16.47 1.18
C THR A 35 7.02 15.06 0.66
N LEU A 36 5.85 14.85 0.05
CA LEU A 36 5.36 13.55 -0.43
C LEU A 36 5.58 13.29 -1.92
N ALA A 37 6.28 14.17 -2.63
CA ALA A 37 6.25 14.25 -4.10
C ALA A 37 6.54 12.91 -4.79
N ASP A 38 7.56 12.18 -4.33
CA ASP A 38 7.90 10.87 -4.89
C ASP A 38 7.21 9.71 -4.13
N GLY A 39 6.81 9.99 -2.88
CA GLY A 39 6.10 9.11 -1.95
C GLY A 39 4.92 8.36 -2.55
N LEU A 40 3.98 9.15 -3.06
CA LEU A 40 2.67 8.67 -3.49
C LEU A 40 2.69 8.06 -4.89
N ASP A 41 3.60 8.52 -5.76
CA ASP A 41 3.74 8.00 -7.12
C ASP A 41 4.38 6.60 -7.10
N ASP A 42 5.42 6.41 -6.28
CA ASP A 42 5.99 5.08 -6.02
C ASP A 42 4.94 4.12 -5.44
N LEU A 43 4.17 4.59 -4.45
CA LEU A 43 3.10 3.81 -3.85
C LEU A 43 2.06 3.38 -4.89
N ARG A 44 1.68 4.29 -5.80
CA ARG A 44 0.74 4.00 -6.87
C ARG A 44 1.28 2.92 -7.81
N ALA A 45 2.54 3.01 -8.21
CA ALA A 45 3.17 2.01 -9.08
C ALA A 45 3.16 0.61 -8.42
N LEU A 46 3.50 0.54 -7.13
CA LEU A 46 3.50 -0.70 -6.36
C LEU A 46 2.09 -1.31 -6.24
N VAL A 47 1.07 -0.49 -5.95
CA VAL A 47 -0.32 -0.94 -5.85
C VAL A 47 -0.85 -1.46 -7.19
N VAL A 48 -0.52 -0.80 -8.30
CA VAL A 48 -0.93 -1.24 -9.65
C VAL A 48 -0.27 -2.56 -10.05
N ALA A 49 0.91 -2.87 -9.52
CA ALA A 49 1.60 -4.13 -9.77
C ALA A 49 1.00 -5.33 -9.00
N LEU A 50 0.12 -5.08 -8.02
CA LEU A 50 -0.56 -6.14 -7.27
C LEU A 50 -1.70 -6.75 -8.10
N PRO A 51 -1.88 -8.07 -8.06
CA PRO A 51 -2.99 -8.75 -8.74
C PRO A 51 -4.30 -8.60 -7.94
N LEU A 52 -4.70 -7.36 -7.69
CA LEU A 52 -5.96 -7.00 -7.03
C LEU A 52 -7.15 -7.23 -7.97
N ALA A 53 -8.31 -7.54 -7.40
CA ALA A 53 -9.55 -7.48 -8.17
C ALA A 53 -9.81 -6.02 -8.64
N PRO A 54 -10.54 -5.81 -9.75
CA PRO A 54 -10.79 -4.46 -10.28
C PRO A 54 -11.37 -3.47 -9.24
N ASP A 55 -12.30 -3.94 -8.41
CA ASP A 55 -12.91 -3.12 -7.36
C ASP A 55 -11.94 -2.77 -6.24
N GLU A 56 -11.04 -3.68 -5.87
CA GLU A 56 -9.99 -3.45 -4.88
C GLU A 56 -8.94 -2.46 -5.40
N LEU A 57 -8.53 -2.61 -6.67
CA LEU A 57 -7.63 -1.68 -7.34
C LEU A 57 -8.24 -0.27 -7.42
N CYS A 58 -9.53 -0.19 -7.79
CA CYS A 58 -10.26 1.08 -7.85
C CYS A 58 -10.29 1.76 -6.48
N LYS A 59 -10.64 1.02 -5.42
CA LYS A 59 -10.61 1.51 -4.04
C LYS A 59 -9.21 1.98 -3.66
N ALA A 60 -8.17 1.19 -3.94
CA ALA A 60 -6.80 1.54 -3.60
C ALA A 60 -6.33 2.83 -4.29
N GLN A 61 -6.61 2.98 -5.60
CA GLN A 61 -6.32 4.20 -6.35
C GLN A 61 -7.10 5.42 -5.83
N GLN A 62 -8.36 5.22 -5.42
CA GLN A 62 -9.16 6.27 -4.80
C GLN A 62 -8.53 6.76 -3.50
N ARG A 63 -8.07 5.84 -2.64
CA ARG A 63 -7.38 6.16 -1.38
C ARG A 63 -6.12 7.00 -1.65
N ILE A 64 -5.25 6.56 -2.59
CA ILE A 64 -4.04 7.31 -2.97
C ILE A 64 -4.37 8.71 -3.50
N ARG A 65 -5.39 8.83 -4.36
CA ARG A 65 -5.83 10.13 -4.89
C ARG A 65 -6.35 11.06 -3.79
N ASN A 66 -7.11 10.52 -2.84
CA ASN A 66 -7.58 11.28 -1.69
C ASN A 66 -6.42 11.73 -0.80
N THR A 67 -5.42 10.87 -0.57
CA THR A 67 -4.20 11.25 0.17
C THR A 67 -3.49 12.43 -0.48
N TYR A 68 -3.32 12.43 -1.81
CA TYR A 68 -2.77 13.56 -2.55
C TYR A 68 -3.57 14.85 -2.30
N ARG A 69 -4.89 14.79 -2.46
CA ARG A 69 -5.79 15.93 -2.28
C ARG A 69 -5.72 16.50 -0.87
N TYR A 70 -5.79 15.63 0.14
CA TYR A 70 -5.77 16.04 1.54
C TYR A 70 -4.41 16.57 1.97
N SER A 71 -3.32 15.97 1.49
CA SER A 71 -1.97 16.50 1.73
C SER A 71 -1.81 17.91 1.15
N ALA A 72 -2.25 18.12 -0.11
CA ALA A 72 -2.18 19.42 -0.76
C ALA A 72 -3.05 20.49 -0.06
N ALA A 73 -4.16 20.08 0.56
CA ALA A 73 -5.03 20.95 1.36
C ALA A 73 -4.51 21.21 2.79
N GLY A 74 -3.39 20.60 3.20
CA GLY A 74 -2.88 20.68 4.58
C GLY A 74 -3.65 19.81 5.58
N GLU A 75 -4.60 18.99 5.13
CA GLU A 75 -5.43 18.09 5.94
C GLU A 75 -4.69 16.77 6.22
N ARG A 76 -3.57 16.85 6.94
CA ARG A 76 -2.68 15.70 7.20
C ARG A 76 -3.39 14.51 7.84
N GLY A 77 -4.28 14.76 8.80
CA GLY A 77 -5.05 13.70 9.47
C GLY A 77 -5.92 12.90 8.51
N ALA A 78 -6.57 13.58 7.55
CA ALA A 78 -7.36 12.94 6.51
C ALA A 78 -6.47 12.16 5.53
N ALA A 79 -5.32 12.71 5.16
CA ALA A 79 -4.34 12.01 4.32
C ALA A 79 -3.82 10.71 4.96
N VAL A 80 -3.48 10.74 6.25
CA VAL A 80 -3.06 9.57 7.03
C VAL A 80 -4.19 8.56 7.18
N TYR A 81 -5.43 9.01 7.38
CA TYR A 81 -6.60 8.12 7.43
C TYR A 81 -6.74 7.32 6.13
N GLU A 82 -6.63 7.97 4.98
CA GLU A 82 -6.71 7.32 3.67
C GLU A 82 -5.62 6.25 3.48
N LEU A 83 -4.39 6.53 3.92
CA LEU A 83 -3.28 5.57 3.86
C LEU A 83 -3.45 4.40 4.82
N ARG A 84 -3.97 4.62 6.03
CA ARG A 84 -4.29 3.53 6.97
C ARG A 84 -5.40 2.64 6.41
N ALA A 85 -6.43 3.23 5.81
CA ALA A 85 -7.49 2.49 5.14
C ALA A 85 -6.95 1.68 3.94
N LEU A 86 -6.01 2.23 3.18
CA LEU A 86 -5.30 1.50 2.12
C LEU A 86 -4.52 0.31 2.69
N LEU A 87 -3.72 0.52 3.74
CA LEU A 87 -2.94 -0.55 4.38
C LEU A 87 -3.83 -1.69 4.89
N GLN A 88 -4.96 -1.34 5.51
CA GLN A 88 -5.95 -2.31 5.97
C GLN A 88 -6.54 -3.11 4.80
N GLY A 89 -6.91 -2.45 3.71
CA GLY A 89 -7.44 -3.12 2.51
C GLY A 89 -6.43 -4.08 1.88
N LEU A 90 -5.17 -3.64 1.71
CA LEU A 90 -4.11 -4.50 1.19
C LEU A 90 -3.82 -5.69 2.11
N SER A 91 -3.88 -5.49 3.43
CA SER A 91 -3.66 -6.56 4.41
C SER A 91 -4.80 -7.59 4.40
N ALA A 92 -6.05 -7.14 4.23
CA ALA A 92 -7.20 -8.03 4.08
C ALA A 92 -7.09 -8.88 2.81
N TRP A 93 -6.80 -8.23 1.67
CA TRP A 93 -6.54 -8.92 0.40
C TRP A 93 -5.41 -9.95 0.52
N ALA A 94 -4.31 -9.60 1.20
CA ALA A 94 -3.18 -10.50 1.38
C ALA A 94 -3.55 -11.73 2.22
N HIS A 95 -4.36 -11.53 3.27
CA HIS A 95 -4.87 -12.62 4.09
C HIS A 95 -5.77 -13.57 3.29
N GLU A 96 -6.71 -13.02 2.51
CA GLU A 96 -7.61 -13.80 1.62
C GLU A 96 -6.84 -14.55 0.53
N SER A 97 -5.72 -13.99 0.07
CA SER A 97 -4.82 -14.60 -0.90
C SER A 97 -3.91 -15.69 -0.31
N GLY A 98 -4.00 -15.97 1.01
CA GLY A 98 -3.20 -16.99 1.69
C GLY A 98 -1.79 -16.55 2.10
N PHE A 99 -1.49 -15.26 2.05
CA PHE A 99 -0.21 -14.70 2.52
C PHE A 99 -0.21 -14.53 4.04
N HIS A 100 -0.19 -15.65 4.77
CA HIS A 100 -0.17 -15.65 6.23
C HIS A 100 1.22 -15.24 6.76
N GLY A 101 1.27 -14.28 7.69
CA GLY A 101 2.50 -13.88 8.38
C GLY A 101 3.20 -12.63 7.83
N ILE A 102 2.65 -11.98 6.79
CA ILE A 102 3.16 -10.69 6.31
C ILE A 102 2.40 -9.56 7.01
N ALA A 103 2.64 -9.39 8.30
CA ALA A 103 2.27 -8.14 8.96
C ALA A 103 3.20 -7.03 8.43
N PRO A 104 2.68 -5.85 8.06
CA PRO A 104 3.51 -4.67 7.91
C PRO A 104 4.21 -4.47 9.25
N VAL A 105 5.53 -4.65 9.30
CA VAL A 105 6.29 -4.46 10.54
C VAL A 105 6.18 -2.98 10.91
N MET A 106 5.27 -2.67 11.83
CA MET A 106 5.26 -1.39 12.52
C MET A 106 6.49 -1.42 13.43
N SER A 107 7.57 -0.77 13.00
CA SER A 107 8.66 -0.48 13.93
C SER A 107 8.08 0.52 14.93
N ALA A 108 8.05 0.12 16.20
CA ALA A 108 7.65 0.95 17.34
C ALA A 108 8.69 2.04 17.61
#